data_AF-A0AAI9G744-F1
#
_entry.id   AF-A0AAI9G744-F1
#
_cell.length_a   1.000
_cell.length_b   1.000
_cell.length_c   1.000
_cell.angle_alpha   90.00
_cell.angle_beta   90.00
_cell.angle_gamma   90.00
#
_symmetry.space_group_name_H-M   'P 1'
#
loop_
_entity.id
_entity.type
_entity.pdbx_description
1 polymer ?
#
loop_
_entity_poly.entity_id
_entity_poly.type
_entity_poly.pdbx_seq_one_letter_code
_entity_poly.pdbx_strand_id
1 'polypeptide(L)'
;MSKGRDDFSEGTKRTLADRAGWRCSFPNCGQFTLGPSKTELEKKINNGIAAHICAAAENGPRYDPNMTPEQRKSLDNGIWMCRNHGNLIDADFYTYTVEQLKEWKVQAENFAYAMLANPSIIAPTISSYSEQDRRVFDFLNNILPYDVIQKINDEPFGRYVPDCVIKPFNDLIYYENDPVYHFNNADLEALRVQLLQQAWKFIRHFSQQSAGAIGGYDYINIPEFRRYNPDIPESYWIKYSDDTSQLAREFCSTAMKLRDMQRHL
;
A
#
# COMPACT_ATOMS: atom_id res chain seq x y z
N MET A 1 -36.81 18.92 -19.36
CA MET A 1 -35.60 19.72 -19.13
C MET A 1 -35.50 19.97 -17.62
N SER A 2 -34.61 19.28 -16.91
CA SER A 2 -34.51 19.40 -15.44
C SER A 2 -33.81 20.72 -15.08
N LYS A 3 -34.59 21.70 -14.64
CA LYS A 3 -34.08 22.95 -14.04
C LYS A 3 -33.34 22.60 -12.75
N GLY A 4 -32.02 22.81 -12.70
CA GLY A 4 -31.28 22.93 -11.44
C GLY A 4 -29.93 22.20 -11.33
N ARG A 5 -29.63 21.22 -12.20
CA ARG A 5 -28.32 20.53 -12.17
C ARG A 5 -27.44 21.01 -13.31
N ASP A 6 -26.22 21.43 -12.98
CA ASP A 6 -25.19 21.81 -13.93
C ASP A 6 -24.50 20.59 -14.55
N ASP A 7 -25.30 19.73 -15.20
CA ASP A 7 -24.83 18.48 -15.79
C ASP A 7 -23.97 18.71 -17.03
N PHE A 8 -23.00 17.81 -17.25
CA PHE A 8 -22.15 17.82 -18.43
C PHE A 8 -22.96 17.65 -19.73
N SER A 9 -22.58 18.41 -20.76
CA SER A 9 -23.07 18.16 -22.12
C SER A 9 -22.59 16.79 -22.62
N GLU A 10 -23.30 16.20 -23.60
CA GLU A 10 -22.84 14.95 -24.22
C GLU A 10 -21.45 15.09 -24.86
N GLY A 11 -21.12 16.26 -25.39
CA GLY A 11 -19.77 16.57 -25.89
C GLY A 11 -18.72 16.50 -24.78
N THR A 12 -18.98 17.12 -23.63
CA THR A 12 -18.11 17.09 -22.46
C THR A 12 -17.89 15.65 -21.96
N LYS A 13 -18.98 14.87 -21.81
CA LYS A 13 -18.91 13.46 -21.40
C LYS A 13 -18.04 12.64 -22.36
N ARG A 14 -18.24 12.87 -23.67
CA ARG A 14 -17.47 12.18 -24.71
C ARG A 14 -15.98 12.52 -24.63
N THR A 15 -15.64 13.79 -24.51
CA THR A 15 -14.24 14.23 -24.38
C THR A 15 -13.58 13.65 -23.13
N LEU A 16 -14.28 13.59 -21.99
CA LEU A 16 -13.75 12.93 -20.78
C LEU A 16 -13.43 11.45 -21.02
N ALA A 17 -14.36 10.73 -21.67
CA ALA A 17 -14.16 9.33 -22.01
C ALA A 17 -12.99 9.12 -22.98
N ASP A 18 -12.91 9.94 -24.03
CA ASP A 18 -11.86 9.85 -25.04
C ASP A 18 -10.46 10.14 -24.42
N ARG A 19 -10.36 11.15 -23.54
CA ARG A 19 -9.11 11.48 -22.82
C ARG A 19 -8.65 10.38 -21.86
N ALA A 20 -9.60 9.67 -21.24
CA ALA A 20 -9.32 8.53 -20.35
C ALA A 20 -9.15 7.20 -21.11
N GLY A 21 -9.14 7.21 -22.46
CA GLY A 21 -9.03 6.00 -23.27
C GLY A 21 -10.17 5.01 -23.04
N TRP A 22 -11.36 5.49 -22.68
CA TRP A 22 -12.53 4.68 -22.31
C TRP A 22 -12.28 3.70 -21.15
N ARG A 23 -11.37 4.02 -20.23
CA ARG A 23 -11.09 3.25 -19.01
C ARG A 23 -11.46 4.01 -17.75
N CYS A 24 -11.86 3.28 -16.72
CA CYS A 24 -12.17 3.89 -15.42
C CYS A 24 -10.92 4.55 -14.82
N SER A 25 -11.04 5.81 -14.39
CA SER A 25 -9.97 6.55 -13.71
C SER A 25 -9.80 6.21 -12.22
N PHE A 26 -10.60 5.30 -11.67
CA PHE A 26 -10.44 4.88 -10.28
C PHE A 26 -9.14 4.07 -10.13
N PRO A 27 -8.33 4.33 -9.08
CA PRO A 27 -7.06 3.62 -8.89
C PRO A 27 -7.23 2.11 -8.95
N ASN A 28 -6.32 1.43 -9.65
CA ASN A 28 -6.31 -0.03 -9.81
C ASN A 28 -7.53 -0.67 -10.50
N CYS A 29 -8.50 0.12 -10.98
CA CYS A 29 -9.64 -0.43 -11.71
C CYS A 29 -9.26 -0.73 -13.17
N GLY A 30 -8.88 0.29 -13.94
CA GLY A 30 -8.42 0.16 -15.33
C GLY A 30 -9.43 -0.46 -16.32
N GLN A 31 -10.65 -0.77 -15.86
CA GLN A 31 -11.66 -1.51 -16.61
C GLN A 31 -12.11 -0.71 -17.84
N PHE A 32 -12.18 -1.37 -18.98
CA PHE A 32 -12.84 -0.82 -20.16
C PHE A 32 -14.32 -0.54 -19.88
N THR A 33 -14.74 0.66 -20.25
CA THR A 33 -16.11 1.14 -20.07
C THR A 33 -16.91 1.08 -21.35
N LEU A 34 -16.28 0.80 -22.49
CA LEU A 34 -16.93 0.67 -23.79
C LEU A 34 -16.56 -0.66 -24.45
N GLY A 35 -17.54 -1.30 -25.07
CA GLY A 35 -17.33 -2.53 -25.83
C GLY A 35 -18.47 -2.82 -26.81
N PRO A 36 -18.32 -3.84 -27.66
CA PRO A 36 -19.34 -4.23 -28.62
C PRO A 36 -20.57 -4.84 -27.92
N SER A 37 -21.76 -4.63 -28.48
CA SER A 37 -22.94 -5.42 -28.11
C SER A 37 -23.01 -6.70 -28.95
N LYS A 38 -23.48 -7.80 -28.35
CA LYS A 38 -23.79 -9.03 -29.10
C LYS A 38 -25.17 -9.01 -29.78
N THR A 39 -26.01 -8.02 -29.48
CA THR A 39 -27.39 -7.97 -29.98
C THR A 39 -27.46 -7.52 -31.44
N GLU A 40 -26.71 -6.49 -31.81
CA GLU A 40 -26.70 -5.85 -33.15
C GLU A 40 -25.30 -5.29 -33.42
N LEU A 41 -24.85 -5.35 -34.67
CA LEU A 41 -23.50 -4.94 -35.08
C LEU A 41 -23.20 -3.46 -34.80
N GLU A 42 -24.21 -2.60 -34.91
CA GLU A 42 -24.09 -1.15 -34.72
C GLU A 42 -24.20 -0.72 -33.25
N LYS A 43 -24.60 -1.64 -32.35
CA LYS A 43 -24.79 -1.35 -30.92
C LYS A 43 -23.50 -1.54 -30.13
N LYS A 44 -23.34 -0.68 -29.12
CA LYS A 44 -22.24 -0.72 -28.16
C LYS A 44 -22.77 -0.77 -26.73
N ILE A 45 -21.98 -1.34 -25.84
CA ILE A 45 -22.20 -1.33 -24.39
C ILE A 45 -21.37 -0.18 -23.81
N ASN A 46 -22.00 0.68 -23.02
CA ASN A 46 -21.33 1.74 -22.26
C ASN A 46 -21.62 1.60 -20.75
N ASN A 47 -20.60 1.20 -20.00
CA ASN A 47 -20.58 1.10 -18.54
C ASN A 47 -19.84 2.28 -17.86
N GLY A 48 -19.49 3.31 -18.62
CA GLY A 48 -18.81 4.50 -18.13
C GLY A 48 -19.78 5.67 -17.87
N ILE A 49 -19.37 6.55 -16.97
CA ILE A 49 -20.04 7.80 -16.62
C ILE A 49 -19.01 8.91 -16.46
N ALA A 50 -19.41 10.14 -16.78
CA ALA A 50 -18.66 11.34 -16.37
C ALA A 50 -19.15 11.74 -14.98
N ALA A 51 -18.32 11.54 -13.97
CA ALA A 51 -18.59 11.95 -12.61
C ALA A 51 -18.08 13.38 -12.37
N HIS A 52 -18.80 14.14 -11.56
CA HIS A 52 -18.39 15.47 -11.14
C HIS A 52 -17.39 15.37 -9.99
N ILE A 53 -16.27 16.06 -10.11
CA ILE A 53 -15.29 16.21 -9.02
C ILE A 53 -15.91 17.06 -7.90
N CYS A 54 -16.43 18.25 -8.24
CA CYS A 54 -17.29 19.05 -7.37
C CYS A 54 -18.73 19.02 -7.91
N ALA A 55 -19.72 18.76 -7.06
CA ALA A 55 -21.11 18.52 -7.49
C ALA A 55 -21.70 19.60 -8.41
N ALA A 56 -22.55 19.13 -9.33
CA ALA A 56 -23.33 19.94 -10.28
C ALA A 56 -24.42 20.81 -9.64
N ALA A 57 -24.73 20.62 -8.36
CA ALA A 57 -25.80 21.31 -7.67
C ALA A 57 -25.46 21.46 -6.18
N GLU A 58 -26.06 22.48 -5.57
CA GLU A 58 -25.99 22.70 -4.12
C GLU A 58 -26.40 21.44 -3.34
N ASN A 59 -25.75 21.25 -2.19
CA ASN A 59 -25.91 20.07 -1.32
C ASN A 59 -25.47 18.72 -1.92
N GLY A 60 -24.85 18.72 -3.11
CA GLY A 60 -24.23 17.54 -3.67
C GLY A 60 -22.83 17.25 -3.10
N PRO A 61 -22.27 16.07 -3.38
CA PRO A 61 -20.92 15.68 -2.97
C PRO A 61 -19.86 16.72 -3.35
N ARG A 62 -19.04 17.16 -2.38
CA ARG A 62 -17.95 18.13 -2.60
C ARG A 62 -18.40 19.42 -3.31
N TYR A 63 -19.64 19.86 -3.09
CA TYR A 63 -20.12 21.10 -3.71
C TYR A 63 -19.24 22.30 -3.29
N ASP A 64 -18.74 23.06 -4.27
CA ASP A 64 -18.01 24.30 -4.04
C ASP A 64 -18.89 25.51 -4.42
N PRO A 65 -19.30 26.35 -3.44
CA PRO A 65 -20.14 27.52 -3.70
C PRO A 65 -19.42 28.59 -4.53
N ASN A 66 -18.09 28.55 -4.63
CA ASN A 66 -17.32 29.52 -5.41
C ASN A 66 -17.23 29.15 -6.91
N MET A 67 -17.66 27.95 -7.30
CA MET A 67 -17.66 27.55 -8.69
C MET A 67 -18.85 28.13 -9.46
N THR A 68 -18.57 28.69 -10.65
CA THR A 68 -19.63 29.11 -11.57
C THR A 68 -20.32 27.90 -12.23
N PRO A 69 -21.54 28.06 -12.78
CA PRO A 69 -22.19 27.01 -13.56
C PRO A 69 -21.34 26.49 -14.72
N GLU A 70 -20.55 27.35 -15.36
CA GLU A 70 -19.65 27.00 -16.47
C GLU A 70 -18.48 26.14 -15.96
N GLN A 71 -17.90 26.49 -14.81
CA GLN A 71 -16.86 25.70 -14.17
C GLN A 71 -17.38 24.33 -13.71
N ARG A 72 -18.62 24.27 -13.19
CA ARG A 72 -19.23 22.97 -12.81
C ARG A 72 -19.43 22.04 -14.00
N LYS A 73 -19.66 22.58 -15.20
CA LYS A 73 -19.83 21.84 -16.46
C LYS A 73 -18.52 21.64 -17.25
N SER A 74 -17.39 22.16 -16.77
CA SER A 74 -16.14 22.12 -17.52
C SER A 74 -15.49 20.75 -17.48
N LEU A 75 -14.58 20.49 -18.43
CA LEU A 75 -13.77 19.28 -18.45
C LEU A 75 -12.87 19.14 -17.22
N ASP A 76 -12.46 20.26 -16.61
CA ASP A 76 -11.60 20.28 -15.45
C ASP A 76 -12.32 19.75 -14.19
N ASN A 77 -13.64 19.88 -14.15
CA ASN A 77 -14.48 19.38 -13.07
C ASN A 77 -14.98 17.94 -13.31
N GLY A 78 -14.56 17.29 -14.40
CA GLY A 78 -15.04 15.97 -14.80
C GLY A 78 -13.97 14.88 -14.73
N ILE A 79 -14.36 13.71 -14.22
CA ILE A 79 -13.55 12.48 -14.24
C ILE A 79 -14.35 11.32 -14.84
N TRP A 80 -13.70 10.50 -15.67
CA TRP A 80 -14.36 9.35 -16.32
C TRP A 80 -14.25 8.10 -15.45
N MET A 81 -15.38 7.49 -15.09
CA MET A 81 -15.45 6.37 -14.14
C MET A 81 -16.35 5.27 -14.70
N CYS A 82 -16.17 4.02 -14.26
CA CYS A 82 -17.24 3.02 -14.43
C CYS A 82 -18.40 3.36 -13.48
N ARG A 83 -19.61 2.88 -13.78
CA ARG A 83 -20.80 3.15 -12.95
C ARG A 83 -20.60 2.81 -11.47
N ASN A 84 -19.86 1.73 -11.17
CA ASN A 84 -19.60 1.32 -9.79
C ASN A 84 -18.77 2.36 -9.03
N HIS A 85 -17.60 2.71 -9.55
CA HIS A 85 -16.71 3.67 -8.88
C HIS A 85 -17.24 5.10 -8.90
N GLY A 86 -17.98 5.50 -9.95
CA GLY A 86 -18.66 6.79 -9.96
C GLY A 86 -19.68 6.93 -8.83
N ASN A 87 -20.45 5.87 -8.56
CA ASN A 87 -21.36 5.86 -7.42
C ASN A 87 -20.61 5.84 -6.07
N LEU A 88 -19.51 5.07 -5.98
CA LEU A 88 -18.70 4.95 -4.77
C LEU A 88 -18.13 6.30 -4.31
N ILE A 89 -17.53 7.07 -5.23
CA ILE A 89 -16.90 8.34 -4.88
C ILE A 89 -17.92 9.40 -4.43
N ASP A 90 -19.16 9.31 -4.91
CA ASP A 90 -20.24 10.22 -4.51
C ASP A 90 -20.86 9.80 -3.17
N ALA A 91 -20.90 8.49 -2.87
CA ALA A 91 -21.44 7.97 -1.62
C ALA A 91 -20.55 8.25 -0.41
N ASP A 92 -19.22 8.19 -0.56
CA ASP A 92 -18.25 8.47 0.50
C ASP A 92 -17.34 9.66 0.16
N PHE A 93 -17.95 10.82 -0.02
CA PHE A 93 -17.26 12.03 -0.43
C PHE A 93 -16.33 12.65 0.64
N TYR A 94 -16.33 12.11 1.86
CA TYR A 94 -15.36 12.44 2.89
C TYR A 94 -14.03 11.71 2.64
N THR A 95 -14.08 10.43 2.26
CA THR A 95 -12.89 9.63 1.92
C THR A 95 -12.30 10.04 0.58
N TYR A 96 -13.14 10.40 -0.40
CA TYR A 96 -12.73 10.74 -1.77
C TYR A 96 -12.80 12.25 -2.01
N THR A 97 -11.70 12.95 -1.77
CA THR A 97 -11.62 14.42 -1.82
C THR A 97 -11.47 14.97 -3.25
N VAL A 98 -11.69 16.28 -3.41
CA VAL A 98 -11.52 16.99 -4.69
C VAL A 98 -10.10 16.82 -5.24
N GLU A 99 -9.10 16.93 -4.36
CA GLU A 99 -7.68 16.85 -4.68
C GLU A 99 -7.32 15.46 -5.22
N GLN A 100 -7.78 14.40 -4.54
CA GLN A 100 -7.55 13.01 -4.97
C GLN A 100 -8.18 12.74 -6.34
N LEU A 101 -9.42 13.18 -6.56
CA LEU A 101 -10.10 12.97 -7.84
C LEU A 101 -9.39 13.73 -8.98
N LYS A 102 -8.89 14.94 -8.73
CA LYS A 102 -8.07 15.67 -9.72
C LYS A 102 -6.78 14.94 -10.04
N GLU A 103 -6.11 14.38 -9.03
CA GLU A 103 -4.91 13.58 -9.23
C GLU A 103 -5.18 12.34 -10.08
N TRP A 104 -6.24 11.57 -9.76
CA TRP A 104 -6.61 10.37 -10.49
C TRP A 104 -7.00 10.65 -11.94
N LYS A 105 -7.66 11.79 -12.21
CA LYS A 105 -7.92 12.26 -13.56
C LYS A 105 -6.62 12.41 -14.35
N VAL A 106 -5.64 13.13 -13.79
CA VAL A 106 -4.34 13.36 -14.45
C VAL A 106 -3.61 12.04 -14.68
N GLN A 107 -3.56 11.17 -13.68
CA GLN A 107 -2.93 9.85 -13.79
C GLN A 107 -3.57 9.01 -14.91
N ALA A 108 -4.91 8.97 -14.99
CA ALA A 108 -5.62 8.21 -16.02
C ALA A 108 -5.41 8.76 -17.44
N GLU A 109 -5.37 10.08 -17.60
CA GLU A 109 -5.11 10.72 -18.90
C GLU A 109 -3.66 10.52 -19.36
N ASN A 110 -2.69 10.66 -18.45
CA ASN A 110 -1.28 10.35 -18.72
C ASN A 110 -1.09 8.88 -19.08
N PHE A 111 -1.79 8.00 -18.38
CA PHE A 111 -1.78 6.58 -18.66
C PHE A 111 -2.32 6.26 -20.06
N ALA A 112 -3.46 6.85 -20.44
CA ALA A 112 -4.03 6.70 -21.78
C ALA A 112 -3.05 7.20 -22.86
N TYR A 113 -2.37 8.33 -22.63
CA TYR A 113 -1.32 8.81 -23.53
C TYR A 113 -0.14 7.84 -23.64
N ALA A 114 0.36 7.33 -22.51
CA ALA A 114 1.49 6.40 -22.50
C ALA A 114 1.18 5.10 -23.27
N MET A 115 -0.03 4.57 -23.15
CA MET A 115 -0.50 3.42 -23.93
C MET A 115 -0.48 3.68 -25.44
N LEU A 116 -0.83 4.91 -25.85
CA LEU A 116 -0.80 5.30 -27.26
C LEU A 116 0.64 5.48 -27.77
N ALA A 117 1.49 6.10 -26.96
CA ALA A 117 2.88 6.38 -27.32
C ALA A 117 3.74 5.09 -27.35
N ASN A 118 3.48 4.15 -26.45
CA ASN A 118 4.23 2.90 -26.30
C ASN A 118 3.27 1.70 -26.18
N PRO A 119 2.80 1.12 -27.30
CA PRO A 119 1.80 0.04 -27.31
C PRO A 119 2.23 -1.27 -26.64
N SER A 120 3.53 -1.43 -26.39
CA SER A 120 4.14 -2.56 -25.68
C SER A 120 4.09 -2.41 -24.16
N ILE A 121 3.74 -1.23 -23.63
CA ILE A 121 3.41 -1.08 -22.21
C ILE A 121 2.07 -1.80 -22.00
N ILE A 122 2.11 -2.93 -21.31
CA ILE A 122 0.91 -3.65 -20.89
C ILE A 122 0.10 -2.72 -19.99
N ALA A 123 -1.18 -2.52 -20.29
CA ALA A 123 -2.04 -1.71 -19.45
C ALA A 123 -2.08 -2.26 -18.00
N PRO A 124 -2.03 -1.41 -16.96
CA PRO A 124 -2.09 -1.78 -15.56
C PRO A 124 -3.54 -2.11 -15.28
N THR A 125 -3.90 -3.35 -15.56
CA THR A 125 -4.58 -4.13 -14.56
C THR A 125 -3.48 -4.62 -13.62
N ILE A 126 -3.64 -4.38 -12.31
CA ILE A 126 -2.73 -4.70 -11.21
C ILE A 126 -1.82 -3.51 -10.81
N SER A 127 -1.89 -3.15 -9.52
CA SER A 127 -1.02 -2.18 -8.84
C SER A 127 0.41 -2.27 -9.36
N SER A 128 0.89 -1.24 -10.08
CA SER A 128 2.21 -1.33 -10.70
C SER A 128 3.29 -0.79 -9.77
N TYR A 129 3.50 -1.48 -8.65
CA TYR A 129 4.85 -1.54 -8.09
C TYR A 129 5.81 -1.94 -9.22
N SER A 130 6.92 -1.22 -9.35
CA SER A 130 7.90 -1.43 -10.41
C SER A 130 8.47 -2.85 -10.38
N GLU A 131 9.12 -3.30 -11.46
CA GLU A 131 9.80 -4.61 -11.45
C GLU A 131 10.83 -4.70 -10.31
N GLN A 132 11.49 -3.58 -10.01
CA GLN A 132 12.37 -3.44 -8.86
C GLN A 132 11.61 -3.70 -7.54
N ASP A 133 10.49 -3.01 -7.31
CA ASP A 133 9.69 -3.20 -6.08
C ASP A 133 9.24 -4.67 -5.90
N ARG A 134 8.87 -5.35 -7.00
CA ARG A 134 8.52 -6.78 -6.98
C ARG A 134 9.71 -7.65 -6.58
N ARG A 135 10.89 -7.38 -7.13
CA ARG A 135 12.13 -8.11 -6.75
C ARG A 135 12.46 -7.91 -5.27
N VAL A 136 12.27 -6.69 -4.75
CA VAL A 136 12.48 -6.43 -3.32
C VAL A 136 11.46 -7.18 -2.48
N PHE A 137 10.18 -7.24 -2.88
CA PHE A 137 9.20 -8.09 -2.20
C PHE A 137 9.59 -9.57 -2.20
N ASP A 138 9.99 -10.13 -3.33
CA ASP A 138 10.40 -11.54 -3.41
C ASP A 138 11.58 -11.84 -2.50
N PHE A 139 12.56 -10.93 -2.47
CA PHE A 139 13.70 -11.00 -1.56
C PHE A 139 13.27 -10.98 -0.10
N LEU A 140 12.44 -10.00 0.30
CA LEU A 140 11.97 -9.88 1.68
C LEU A 140 11.10 -11.07 2.09
N ASN A 141 10.33 -11.67 1.19
CA ASN A 141 9.55 -12.88 1.48
C ASN A 141 10.41 -14.13 1.67
N ASN A 142 11.60 -14.17 1.09
CA ASN A 142 12.54 -15.27 1.34
C ASN A 142 13.18 -15.16 2.74
N ILE A 143 13.35 -13.94 3.25
CA ILE A 143 13.89 -13.70 4.60
C ILE A 143 12.79 -13.81 5.67
N LEU A 144 11.62 -13.22 5.39
CA LEU A 144 10.47 -13.10 6.28
C LEU A 144 9.20 -13.72 5.67
N PRO A 145 9.17 -15.03 5.40
CA PRO A 145 7.91 -15.69 5.09
C PRO A 145 6.96 -15.63 6.31
N TYR A 146 5.67 -15.84 6.07
CA TYR A 146 4.63 -15.67 7.10
C TYR A 146 4.90 -16.52 8.35
N ASP A 147 5.30 -17.78 8.17
CA ASP A 147 5.58 -18.69 9.28
C ASP A 147 6.77 -18.23 10.11
N VAL A 148 7.79 -17.61 9.50
CA VAL A 148 8.92 -17.01 10.21
C VAL A 148 8.47 -15.78 11.00
N ILE A 149 7.64 -14.91 10.41
CA ILE A 149 7.08 -13.75 11.13
C ILE A 149 6.28 -14.20 12.36
N GLN A 150 5.46 -15.26 12.23
CA GLN A 150 4.72 -15.83 13.36
C GLN A 150 5.67 -16.42 14.41
N LYS A 151 6.68 -17.20 14.00
CA LYS A 151 7.68 -17.76 14.94
C LYS A 151 8.39 -16.66 15.75
N ILE A 152 8.78 -15.56 15.11
CA ILE A 152 9.41 -14.42 15.80
C ILE A 152 8.43 -13.76 16.77
N ASN A 153 7.18 -13.54 16.33
CA ASN A 153 6.15 -12.89 17.12
C ASN A 153 5.78 -13.67 18.40
N ASP A 154 5.84 -15.00 18.30
CA ASP A 154 5.40 -15.92 19.34
C ASP A 154 6.56 -16.43 20.22
N GLU A 155 7.82 -16.07 19.96
CA GLU A 155 8.96 -16.51 20.77
C GLU A 155 8.88 -15.90 22.19
N PRO A 156 8.74 -16.73 23.24
CA PRO A 156 8.73 -16.27 24.62
C PRO A 156 10.18 -16.12 25.10
N PHE A 157 10.82 -15.04 24.66
CA PHE A 157 12.17 -14.66 25.07
C PHE A 157 12.38 -14.79 26.59
N GLY A 158 13.60 -15.08 27.02
CA GLY A 158 13.95 -15.44 28.41
C GLY A 158 14.41 -16.89 28.59
N ARG A 159 14.83 -17.51 27.50
CA ARG A 159 15.39 -18.85 27.37
C ARG A 159 16.20 -18.92 26.09
N TYR A 160 16.80 -20.07 25.82
CA TYR A 160 17.44 -20.37 24.53
C TYR A 160 16.55 -19.95 23.35
N VAL A 161 17.12 -19.17 22.43
CA VAL A 161 16.42 -18.69 21.23
C VAL A 161 16.97 -19.40 19.99
N PRO A 162 16.12 -20.09 19.21
CA PRO A 162 16.55 -20.75 17.98
C PRO A 162 17.13 -19.77 16.96
N ASP A 163 18.13 -20.20 16.19
CA ASP A 163 18.76 -19.36 15.16
C ASP A 163 17.73 -18.85 14.13
N CYS A 164 16.72 -19.65 13.80
CA CYS A 164 15.67 -19.27 12.86
C CYS A 164 14.81 -18.08 13.31
N VAL A 165 14.84 -17.70 14.59
CA VAL A 165 14.19 -16.50 15.11
C VAL A 165 15.09 -15.27 14.90
N ILE A 166 16.40 -15.42 15.04
CA ILE A 166 17.37 -14.31 15.01
C ILE A 166 17.89 -14.03 13.59
N LYS A 167 18.13 -15.08 12.82
CA LYS A 167 18.68 -15.01 11.46
C LYS A 167 17.99 -14.01 10.54
N PRO A 168 16.65 -13.89 10.50
CA PRO A 168 15.97 -12.93 9.63
C PRO A 168 16.37 -11.46 9.89
N PHE A 169 16.61 -11.10 11.15
CA PHE A 169 17.08 -9.76 11.51
C PHE A 169 18.49 -9.50 10.98
N ASN A 170 19.39 -10.46 11.16
CA ASN A 170 20.78 -10.37 10.68
C ASN A 170 20.83 -10.31 9.15
N ASP A 171 20.02 -11.12 8.46
CA ASP A 171 19.95 -11.11 7.00
C ASP A 171 19.46 -9.76 6.47
N LEU A 172 18.42 -9.16 7.07
CA LEU A 172 17.97 -7.81 6.67
C LEU A 172 19.05 -6.75 6.87
N ILE A 173 19.72 -6.77 8.02
CA ILE A 173 20.79 -5.82 8.35
C ILE A 173 21.97 -5.97 7.39
N TYR A 174 22.35 -7.20 7.04
CA TYR A 174 23.46 -7.48 6.13
C TYR A 174 23.26 -6.81 4.76
N TYR A 175 22.03 -6.77 4.28
CA TYR A 175 21.67 -6.23 2.97
C TYR A 175 21.18 -4.76 3.00
N GLU A 176 21.27 -4.07 4.13
CA GLU A 176 20.63 -2.76 4.34
C GLU A 176 21.05 -1.68 3.32
N ASN A 177 22.34 -1.68 2.95
CA ASN A 177 22.98 -0.67 2.09
C ASN A 177 23.12 -1.13 0.63
N ASP A 178 22.61 -2.32 0.30
CA ASP A 178 22.66 -2.81 -1.07
C ASP A 178 21.55 -2.14 -1.90
N PRO A 179 21.91 -1.37 -2.95
CA PRO A 179 20.95 -0.63 -3.76
C PRO A 179 19.94 -1.54 -4.47
N VAL A 180 20.22 -2.85 -4.61
CA VAL A 180 19.30 -3.83 -5.19
C VAL A 180 18.08 -4.08 -4.32
N TYR A 181 18.14 -3.82 -3.01
CA TYR A 181 17.04 -4.08 -2.07
C TYR A 181 16.31 -2.83 -1.61
N HIS A 182 16.23 -1.81 -2.48
CA HIS A 182 15.49 -0.57 -2.24
C HIS A 182 14.24 -0.51 -3.11
N PHE A 183 13.13 -0.07 -2.52
CA PHE A 183 11.89 0.19 -3.24
C PHE A 183 11.98 1.52 -3.98
N ASN A 184 11.41 1.57 -5.19
CA ASN A 184 11.14 2.81 -5.91
C ASN A 184 9.89 3.50 -5.36
N ASN A 185 8.94 2.74 -4.84
CA ASN A 185 7.76 3.31 -4.18
C ASN A 185 8.14 3.88 -2.82
N ALA A 186 7.83 5.17 -2.60
CA ALA A 186 8.23 5.88 -1.39
C ALA A 186 7.60 5.33 -0.10
N ASP A 187 6.36 4.86 -0.14
CA ASP A 187 5.66 4.31 1.03
C ASP A 187 6.24 2.94 1.41
N LEU A 188 6.52 2.10 0.42
CA LEU A 188 7.22 0.82 0.64
C LEU A 188 8.63 1.03 1.18
N GLU A 189 9.35 2.01 0.64
CA GLU A 189 10.70 2.33 1.10
C GLU A 189 10.68 2.85 2.54
N ALA A 190 9.71 3.70 2.89
CA ALA A 190 9.52 4.16 4.27
C ALA A 190 9.28 2.99 5.24
N LEU A 191 8.45 2.02 4.86
CA LEU A 191 8.22 0.81 5.66
C LEU A 191 9.46 -0.08 5.74
N ARG A 192 10.21 -0.25 4.64
CA ARG A 192 11.47 -1.00 4.64
C ARG A 192 12.48 -0.38 5.60
N VAL A 193 12.65 0.94 5.56
CA VAL A 193 13.54 1.69 6.44
C VAL A 193 13.10 1.54 7.90
N GLN A 194 11.79 1.65 8.18
CA GLN A 194 11.26 1.42 9.52
C GLN A 194 11.55 -0.02 10.01
N LEU A 195 11.35 -1.02 9.16
CA LEU A 195 11.63 -2.42 9.46
C LEU A 195 13.11 -2.64 9.82
N LEU A 196 14.04 -2.04 9.06
CA LEU A 196 15.48 -2.09 9.34
C LEU A 196 15.86 -1.40 10.66
N GLN A 197 15.26 -0.25 10.96
CA GLN A 197 15.48 0.44 12.24
C GLN A 197 15.03 -0.43 13.43
N GLN A 198 13.87 -1.09 13.30
CA GLN A 198 13.37 -2.02 14.30
C GLN A 198 14.27 -3.25 14.43
N ALA A 199 14.80 -3.78 13.31
CA ALA A 199 15.72 -4.90 13.34
C ALA A 199 17.02 -4.58 14.10
N TRP A 200 17.62 -3.42 13.83
CA TRP A 200 18.79 -2.95 14.56
C TRP A 200 18.51 -2.76 16.05
N LYS A 201 17.37 -2.15 16.38
CA LYS A 201 16.96 -1.94 17.77
C LYS A 201 16.81 -3.26 18.51
N PHE A 202 16.18 -4.25 17.88
CA PHE A 202 16.04 -5.60 18.41
C PHE A 202 17.41 -6.26 18.61
N ILE A 203 18.26 -6.33 17.58
CA ILE A 203 19.57 -6.99 17.66
C ILE A 203 20.46 -6.35 18.72
N ARG A 204 20.51 -5.02 18.79
CA ARG A 204 21.32 -4.29 19.80
C ARG A 204 20.85 -4.54 21.23
N HIS A 205 19.56 -4.79 21.44
CA HIS A 205 19.02 -5.16 22.74
C HIS A 205 19.33 -6.63 23.03
N PHE A 206 18.89 -7.53 22.16
CA PHE A 206 19.10 -8.97 22.29
C PHE A 206 20.58 -9.35 22.54
N SER A 207 21.51 -8.77 21.77
CA SER A 207 22.93 -9.12 21.82
C SER A 207 23.62 -8.79 23.14
N GLN A 208 23.05 -7.93 23.98
CA GLN A 208 23.64 -7.60 25.29
C GLN A 208 23.55 -8.76 26.27
N GLN A 209 22.57 -9.65 26.10
CA GLN A 209 22.26 -10.75 27.02
C GLN A 209 22.20 -12.11 26.30
N SER A 210 22.78 -12.20 25.10
CA SER A 210 22.82 -13.43 24.31
C SER A 210 24.27 -13.85 24.01
N ALA A 211 24.51 -15.16 23.97
CA ALA A 211 25.74 -15.74 23.43
C ALA A 211 25.39 -16.76 22.34
N GLY A 212 26.20 -16.83 21.28
CA GLY A 212 26.00 -17.81 20.21
C GLY A 212 26.20 -19.25 20.72
N ALA A 213 25.29 -20.14 20.33
CA ALA A 213 25.28 -21.55 20.70
C ALA A 213 24.98 -22.43 19.47
N ILE A 214 25.14 -23.74 19.59
CA ILE A 214 24.80 -24.66 18.50
C ILE A 214 23.30 -24.55 18.22
N GLY A 215 22.94 -24.14 17.00
CA GLY A 215 21.56 -24.02 16.52
C GLY A 215 20.80 -22.75 16.94
N GLY A 216 21.44 -21.80 17.63
CA GLY A 216 20.76 -20.63 18.17
C GLY A 216 21.60 -19.85 19.17
N TYR A 217 20.94 -19.31 20.19
CA TYR A 217 21.55 -18.40 21.14
C TYR A 217 21.14 -18.78 22.57
N ASP A 218 22.14 -18.94 23.43
CA ASP A 218 21.91 -18.95 24.86
C ASP A 218 21.50 -17.54 25.27
N TYR A 219 20.29 -17.42 25.81
CA TYR A 219 19.70 -16.13 26.14
C TYR A 219 18.99 -16.23 27.49
N ILE A 220 19.33 -15.30 28.39
CA ILE A 220 18.77 -15.12 29.74
C ILE A 220 18.31 -16.43 30.39
N ASN A 221 19.26 -17.18 30.95
CA ASN A 221 18.97 -18.36 31.78
C ASN A 221 18.85 -17.93 33.24
N ILE A 222 17.63 -17.62 33.73
CA ILE A 222 17.41 -17.02 35.06
C ILE A 222 18.11 -17.77 36.21
N PRO A 223 18.03 -19.11 36.33
CA PRO A 223 18.79 -19.86 37.34
C PRO A 223 20.31 -19.65 37.29
N GLU A 224 20.88 -19.52 36.10
CA GLU A 224 22.31 -19.34 35.89
C GLU A 224 22.73 -17.89 36.15
N PHE A 225 21.94 -16.92 35.67
CA PHE A 225 22.18 -15.49 35.89
C PHE A 225 22.09 -15.11 37.37
N ARG A 226 21.19 -15.73 38.15
CA ARG A 226 21.13 -15.54 39.62
C ARG A 226 22.42 -15.96 40.33
N ARG A 227 23.15 -16.96 39.81
CA ARG A 227 24.42 -17.40 40.41
C ARG A 227 25.54 -16.39 40.16
N TYR A 228 25.56 -15.78 38.97
CA TYR A 228 26.61 -14.84 38.58
C TYR A 228 26.30 -13.37 38.93
N ASN A 229 25.03 -13.02 39.13
CA ASN A 229 24.57 -11.65 39.43
C ASN A 229 23.57 -11.64 40.60
N PRO A 230 24.00 -11.97 41.82
CA PRO A 230 23.10 -12.12 42.97
C PRO A 230 22.42 -10.81 43.41
N ASP A 231 23.02 -9.66 43.10
CA ASP A 231 22.52 -8.33 43.48
C ASP A 231 21.41 -7.81 42.54
N ILE A 232 21.19 -8.45 41.40
CA ILE A 232 20.19 -8.03 40.41
C ILE A 232 18.89 -8.83 40.65
N PRO A 233 17.75 -8.17 40.90
CA PRO A 233 16.49 -8.87 41.14
C PRO A 233 16.01 -9.59 39.88
N GLU A 234 15.36 -10.74 40.05
CA GLU A 234 14.78 -11.51 38.93
C GLU A 234 13.81 -10.69 38.07
N SER A 235 13.06 -9.76 38.68
CA SER A 235 12.15 -8.85 37.98
C SER A 235 12.82 -8.01 36.90
N TYR A 236 14.12 -7.72 37.05
CA TYR A 236 14.90 -7.05 36.01
C TYR A 236 15.02 -7.92 34.75
N TRP A 237 15.33 -9.20 34.90
CA TRP A 237 15.53 -10.14 33.80
C TRP A 237 14.21 -10.52 33.10
N ILE A 238 13.13 -10.61 33.88
CA ILE A 238 11.77 -10.76 33.35
C ILE A 238 11.44 -9.55 32.47
N LYS A 239 11.60 -8.34 33.02
CA LYS A 239 11.36 -7.11 32.28
C LYS A 239 12.22 -7.01 31.02
N TYR A 240 13.49 -7.40 31.09
CA TYR A 240 14.39 -7.38 29.94
C TYR A 240 13.88 -8.29 28.80
N SER A 241 13.37 -9.46 29.17
CA SER A 241 12.82 -10.45 28.23
C SER A 241 11.47 -10.00 27.66
N ASP A 242 10.64 -9.34 28.46
CA ASP A 242 9.40 -8.68 28.00
C ASP A 242 9.70 -7.55 27.00
N ASP A 243 10.70 -6.71 27.31
CA ASP A 243 11.16 -5.65 26.41
C ASP A 243 11.65 -6.24 25.06
N THR A 244 12.39 -7.36 25.08
CA THR A 244 12.81 -8.08 23.86
C THR A 244 11.61 -8.58 23.05
N SER A 245 10.64 -9.18 23.73
CA SER A 245 9.40 -9.67 23.09
C SER A 245 8.61 -8.54 22.45
N GLN A 246 8.56 -7.37 23.10
CA GLN A 246 7.90 -6.19 22.54
C GLN A 246 8.59 -5.71 21.26
N LEU A 247 9.92 -5.63 21.25
CA LEU A 247 10.68 -5.24 20.05
C LEU A 247 10.45 -6.19 18.88
N ALA A 248 10.39 -7.50 19.15
CA ALA A 248 10.06 -8.50 18.14
C ALA A 248 8.64 -8.31 17.56
N ARG A 249 7.65 -8.03 18.41
CA ARG A 249 6.26 -7.77 17.97
C ARG A 249 6.13 -6.48 17.16
N GLU A 250 6.83 -5.41 17.55
CA GLU A 250 6.88 -4.15 16.80
C GLU A 250 7.44 -4.38 15.39
N PHE A 251 8.52 -5.15 15.28
CA PHE A 251 9.10 -5.57 14.01
C PHE A 251 8.12 -6.43 13.17
N CYS A 252 7.53 -7.46 13.77
CA CYS A 252 6.56 -8.32 13.08
C CYS A 252 5.33 -7.57 12.58
N SER A 253 4.86 -6.56 13.33
CA SER A 253 3.75 -5.71 12.90
C SER A 253 4.09 -4.94 11.63
N THR A 254 5.30 -4.36 11.54
CA THR A 254 5.76 -3.67 10.32
C THR A 254 5.95 -4.65 9.16
N ALA A 255 6.52 -5.83 9.41
CA ALA A 255 6.68 -6.87 8.39
C ALA A 255 5.31 -7.30 7.81
N MET A 256 4.29 -7.47 8.65
CA MET A 256 2.93 -7.79 8.21
C MET A 256 2.30 -6.67 7.39
N LYS A 257 2.50 -5.39 7.76
CA LYS A 257 2.03 -4.25 6.96
C LYS A 257 2.65 -4.24 5.57
N LEU A 258 3.96 -4.45 5.47
CA LEU A 258 4.67 -4.50 4.20
C LEU A 258 4.14 -5.66 3.33
N ARG A 259 3.87 -6.82 3.93
CA ARG A 259 3.26 -7.97 3.26
C ARG A 259 1.80 -7.73 2.84
N ASP A 260 1.02 -6.99 3.62
CA ASP A 260 -0.34 -6.61 3.22
C ASP A 260 -0.33 -5.65 2.02
N MET A 261 0.64 -4.74 1.96
CA MET A 261 0.85 -3.91 0.77
C MET A 261 1.20 -4.73 -0.48
N GLN A 262 1.93 -5.83 -0.31
CA GLN A 262 2.20 -6.80 -1.37
C GLN A 262 0.94 -7.50 -1.87
N ARG A 263 -0.07 -7.76 -1.03
CA ARG A 263 -1.32 -8.45 -1.46
C ARG A 263 -2.15 -7.63 -2.45
N HIS A 264 -1.79 -6.38 -2.65
CA HIS A 264 -2.34 -5.53 -3.69
C HIS A 264 -1.56 -5.61 -5.03
N LEU A 265 -0.50 -6.42 -5.13
CA LEU A 265 0.10 -6.92 -6.38
C LEU A 265 -0.81 -7.88 -7.14
#